data_AF-A0A7Y9LFG1-F1
#
_entry.id   AF-A0A7Y9LFG1-F1
#
_cell.length_a   1.000
_cell.length_b   1.000
_cell.length_c   1.000
_cell.angle_alpha   90.00
_cell.angle_beta   90.00
_cell.angle_gamma   90.00
#
_symmetry.space_group_name_H-M   'P 1'
#
loop_
_entity.id
_entity.type
_entity.pdbx_description
1 polymer ?
#
loop_
_entity_poly.entity_id
_entity_poly.type
_entity_poly.pdbx_seq_one_letter_code
_entity_poly.pdbx_strand_id
1 'polypeptide(L)'
;MDSTAEVLTSVSDILLHNWPKEDVPDTLVRAGYTVTVYGGPEPDDIFVHELGADDTIEIRRTGRPPERADLVYVFPWPTYTLAKDLPWVADQAGQLGARWLWYQSGRFEDGTTGPEGCWLPDDEAGRVRSIVEGAGLMLIMDPYLPEAVRTAGARR
;
A
#
# COMPACT_ATOMS: atom_id res chain seq x y z
N MET A 1 9.53 16.81 4.31
CA MET A 1 9.07 15.43 4.05
C MET A 1 8.47 14.99 5.36
N ASP A 2 7.17 14.71 5.35
CA ASP A 2 6.43 14.30 6.55
C ASP A 2 7.03 12.96 7.03
N SER A 3 7.17 12.79 8.35
CA SER A 3 7.56 11.49 8.93
C SER A 3 6.49 10.44 8.62
N THR A 4 6.86 9.15 8.64
CA THR A 4 5.89 8.07 8.41
C THR A 4 4.71 8.12 9.40
N ALA A 5 4.97 8.50 10.65
CA ALA A 5 3.91 8.72 11.64
C ALA A 5 2.95 9.85 11.23
N GLU A 6 3.47 11.01 10.79
CA GLU A 6 2.64 12.13 10.31
C GLU A 6 1.79 11.73 9.11
N VAL A 7 2.37 11.01 8.14
CA VAL A 7 1.63 10.48 6.98
C VAL A 7 0.47 9.60 7.46
N LEU A 8 0.75 8.61 8.32
CA LEU A 8 -0.26 7.67 8.81
C LEU A 8 -1.36 8.37 9.63
N THR A 9 -1.05 9.43 10.38
CA THR A 9 -2.06 10.25 11.06
C THR A 9 -2.92 11.11 10.12
N SER A 10 -2.52 11.29 8.86
CA SER A 10 -3.28 12.06 7.87
C SER A 10 -4.13 11.21 6.90
N VAL A 11 -3.87 9.90 6.84
CA VAL A 11 -4.50 8.94 5.90
C VAL A 11 -5.72 8.27 6.53
N SER A 12 -6.84 8.19 5.83
CA SER A 12 -8.03 7.44 6.28
C SER A 12 -8.34 6.27 5.36
N ASP A 13 -8.22 6.47 4.04
CA ASP A 13 -8.53 5.48 3.01
C ASP A 13 -7.24 4.93 2.39
N ILE A 14 -7.05 3.62 2.48
CA ILE A 14 -5.87 2.92 1.93
C ILE A 14 -6.30 1.93 0.87
N LEU A 15 -5.67 2.00 -0.31
CA LEU A 15 -5.81 1.00 -1.37
C LEU A 15 -4.57 0.09 -1.41
N LEU A 16 -4.77 -1.22 -1.35
CA LEU A 16 -3.71 -2.23 -1.48
C LEU A 16 -3.71 -2.85 -2.88
N HIS A 17 -2.66 -2.56 -3.65
CA HIS A 17 -2.30 -3.30 -4.87
C HIS A 17 -1.35 -4.44 -4.52
N ASN A 18 -1.94 -5.61 -4.30
CA ASN A 18 -1.26 -6.83 -3.86
C ASN A 18 -0.53 -6.67 -2.50
N TRP A 19 -0.35 -7.78 -1.78
CA TRP A 19 0.30 -7.75 -0.47
C TRP A 19 0.87 -9.13 -0.13
N PRO A 20 1.91 -9.19 0.72
CA PRO A 20 2.64 -10.44 0.94
C PRO A 20 1.98 -11.39 1.95
N LYS A 21 1.16 -10.88 2.88
CA LYS A 21 0.48 -11.68 3.92
C LYS A 21 -0.72 -10.94 4.52
N GLU A 22 -1.69 -11.71 5.03
CA GLU A 22 -2.93 -11.18 5.64
C GLU A 22 -2.69 -10.14 6.75
N ASP A 23 -1.55 -10.21 7.46
CA ASP A 23 -1.15 -9.20 8.47
C ASP A 23 -1.17 -7.76 7.94
N VAL A 24 -0.98 -7.54 6.63
CA VAL A 24 -1.01 -6.19 6.03
C VAL A 24 -2.41 -5.58 6.11
N PRO A 25 -3.44 -6.10 5.41
CA PRO A 25 -4.78 -5.55 5.53
C PRO A 25 -5.31 -5.60 6.98
N ASP A 26 -5.00 -6.66 7.71
CA ASP A 26 -5.45 -6.85 9.09
C ASP A 26 -4.96 -5.77 10.05
N THR A 27 -3.68 -5.41 9.97
CA THR A 27 -3.10 -4.37 10.82
C THR A 27 -3.70 -3.01 10.52
N LEU A 28 -3.95 -2.73 9.25
CA LEU A 28 -4.55 -1.47 8.81
C LEU A 28 -5.99 -1.35 9.30
N VAL A 29 -6.82 -2.36 9.09
CA VAL A 29 -8.22 -2.35 9.55
C VAL A 29 -8.30 -2.17 11.06
N ARG A 30 -7.50 -2.92 11.83
CA ARG A 30 -7.45 -2.81 13.30
C ARG A 30 -6.92 -1.46 13.79
N ALA A 31 -6.15 -0.74 12.97
CA ALA A 31 -5.68 0.60 13.27
C ALA A 31 -6.70 1.70 12.91
N GLY A 32 -7.86 1.34 12.34
CA GLY A 32 -8.96 2.26 12.03
C GLY A 32 -8.95 2.82 10.61
N TYR A 33 -8.20 2.23 9.67
CA TYR A 33 -8.24 2.63 8.26
C TYR A 33 -9.37 1.90 7.52
N THR A 34 -9.97 2.57 6.54
CA THR A 34 -10.78 1.90 5.52
C THR A 34 -9.84 1.32 4.47
N VAL A 35 -9.86 -0.01 4.31
CA VAL A 35 -8.91 -0.71 3.45
C VAL A 35 -9.64 -1.30 2.25
N THR A 36 -9.29 -0.85 1.06
CA THR A 36 -9.71 -1.50 -0.18
C THR A 36 -8.57 -2.35 -0.72
N VAL A 37 -8.86 -3.56 -1.15
CA VAL A 37 -7.86 -4.50 -1.66
C VAL A 37 -8.23 -4.98 -3.07
N TYR A 38 -7.23 -5.05 -3.94
CA TYR A 38 -7.35 -5.73 -5.24
C TYR A 38 -6.76 -7.13 -5.07
N GLY A 39 -7.64 -8.11 -4.85
CA GLY A 39 -7.30 -9.37 -4.17
C GLY A 39 -7.45 -10.65 -4.99
N GLY A 40 -7.79 -10.58 -6.27
CA GLY A 40 -8.01 -11.77 -7.08
C GLY A 40 -7.57 -11.60 -8.54
N PRO A 41 -7.62 -12.70 -9.32
CA PRO A 41 -7.18 -12.71 -10.71
C PRO A 41 -8.08 -11.87 -11.63
N GLU A 42 -9.32 -11.63 -11.24
CA GLU A 42 -10.27 -10.88 -12.05
C GLU A 42 -10.18 -9.37 -11.76
N PRO A 43 -10.35 -8.50 -12.78
CA PRO A 43 -10.30 -7.04 -12.60
C PRO A 43 -11.32 -6.46 -11.61
N ASP A 44 -12.39 -7.20 -11.31
CA ASP A 44 -13.45 -6.83 -10.37
C ASP A 44 -13.33 -7.57 -9.01
N ASP A 45 -12.19 -8.23 -8.75
CA ASP A 45 -11.88 -8.81 -7.44
C ASP A 45 -11.42 -7.71 -6.46
N ILE A 46 -12.33 -6.78 -6.22
CA ILE A 46 -12.16 -5.62 -5.35
C ILE A 46 -13.01 -5.82 -4.10
N PHE A 47 -12.35 -5.73 -2.94
CA PHE A 47 -12.95 -5.95 -1.64
C PHE A 47 -12.64 -4.78 -0.71
N VAL A 48 -13.59 -4.47 0.17
CA VAL A 48 -13.40 -3.54 1.28
C VAL A 48 -13.33 -4.36 2.56
N HIS A 49 -12.31 -4.10 3.36
CA HIS A 49 -12.12 -4.67 4.68
C HIS A 49 -12.43 -3.59 5.72
N GLU A 50 -13.33 -3.90 6.65
CA GLU A 50 -13.80 -3.00 7.69
C GLU A 50 -13.79 -3.71 9.05
N LEU A 51 -13.63 -2.94 10.12
CA LEU A 51 -13.74 -3.49 11.48
C LEU A 51 -15.22 -3.53 11.88
N GLY A 52 -15.72 -4.73 12.13
CA GLY A 52 -17.08 -4.99 12.62
C GLY A 52 -17.25 -4.61 14.09
N ALA A 53 -18.49 -4.69 14.58
CA ALA A 53 -18.86 -4.25 15.94
C ALA A 53 -18.27 -5.12 17.07
N ASP A 54 -17.77 -6.31 16.76
CA ASP A 54 -17.19 -7.29 17.67
C ASP A 54 -15.67 -7.45 17.51
N ASP A 55 -15.00 -6.43 16.96
CA ASP A 55 -13.57 -6.43 16.60
C ASP A 55 -13.18 -7.51 15.58
N THR A 56 -14.15 -8.06 14.83
CA THR A 56 -13.87 -8.93 13.69
C THR A 56 -13.66 -8.13 12.40
N ILE A 57 -12.87 -8.68 11.48
CA ILE A 57 -12.66 -8.04 10.17
C ILE A 57 -13.71 -8.59 9.21
N GLU A 58 -14.58 -7.72 8.74
CA GLU A 58 -15.58 -8.02 7.73
C GLU A 58 -15.02 -7.72 6.34
N ILE A 59 -15.15 -8.68 5.41
CA ILE A 59 -14.69 -8.54 4.02
C ILE A 59 -15.91 -8.51 3.11
N ARG A 60 -16.04 -7.43 2.35
CA ARG A 60 -17.15 -7.23 1.42
C ARG A 60 -16.65 -6.99 0.00
N ARG A 61 -17.04 -7.86 -0.94
CA ARG A 61 -16.77 -7.63 -2.37
C ARG A 61 -17.57 -6.44 -2.86
N THR A 62 -16.91 -5.46 -3.47
CA THR A 62 -17.56 -4.28 -4.08
C THR A 62 -17.63 -4.40 -5.60
N GLY A 63 -16.68 -5.11 -6.22
CA GLY A 63 -16.56 -5.18 -7.68
C GLY A 63 -16.24 -3.85 -8.36
N ARG A 64 -15.90 -2.82 -7.58
CA ARG A 64 -15.72 -1.45 -8.04
C ARG A 64 -14.53 -0.80 -7.33
N PRO A 65 -13.68 -0.04 -8.06
CA PRO A 65 -12.65 0.79 -7.45
C PRO A 65 -13.23 1.73 -6.39
N PRO A 66 -12.45 2.12 -5.37
CA PRO A 66 -12.89 3.11 -4.41
C PRO A 66 -13.04 4.48 -5.09
N GLU A 67 -13.86 5.37 -4.54
CA GLU A 67 -14.02 6.74 -5.06
C GLU A 67 -12.78 7.61 -4.78
N ARG A 68 -12.03 7.27 -3.72
CA ARG A 68 -10.81 7.95 -3.30
C ARG A 68 -9.87 7.00 -2.57
N ALA A 69 -8.61 7.36 -2.50
CA ALA A 69 -7.62 6.79 -1.59
C ALA A 69 -6.66 7.90 -1.18
N ASP A 70 -6.26 7.95 0.09
CA ASP A 70 -5.23 8.90 0.54
C ASP A 70 -3.83 8.34 0.28
N LEU A 71 -3.70 7.00 0.41
CA LEU A 71 -2.47 6.24 0.26
C LEU A 71 -2.71 4.98 -0.57
N VAL A 72 -1.82 4.73 -1.53
CA VAL A 72 -1.78 3.47 -2.29
C VAL A 72 -0.55 2.67 -1.87
N TYR A 73 -0.75 1.42 -1.47
CA TYR A 73 0.31 0.49 -1.16
C TYR A 73 0.51 -0.48 -2.33
N VAL A 74 1.78 -0.79 -2.62
CA VAL A 74 2.17 -1.67 -3.71
C VAL A 74 3.16 -2.72 -3.22
N PHE A 75 2.84 -3.99 -3.48
CA PHE A 75 3.79 -5.09 -3.35
C PHE A 75 3.96 -5.81 -4.70
N PRO A 76 5.17 -5.84 -5.30
CA PRO A 76 5.41 -6.49 -6.59
C PRO A 76 5.12 -8.00 -6.54
N TRP A 77 4.27 -8.49 -7.44
CA TRP A 77 4.07 -9.93 -7.69
C TRP A 77 5.06 -10.45 -8.77
N PRO A 78 5.20 -11.76 -9.00
CA PRO A 78 6.24 -12.31 -9.89
C PRO A 78 6.26 -11.78 -11.34
N THR A 79 5.11 -11.40 -11.89
CA THR A 79 4.97 -10.81 -13.23
C THR A 79 4.95 -9.28 -13.25
N TYR A 80 5.15 -8.63 -12.10
CA TYR A 80 5.21 -7.18 -11.98
C TYR A 80 6.52 -6.63 -12.54
N THR A 81 6.44 -5.54 -13.30
CA THR A 81 7.57 -4.86 -13.91
C THR A 81 7.51 -3.37 -13.62
N LEU A 82 8.62 -2.82 -13.09
CA LEU A 82 8.71 -1.39 -12.76
C LEU A 82 8.37 -0.48 -13.95
N ALA A 83 8.76 -0.85 -15.17
CA ALA A 83 8.58 0.01 -16.33
C ALA A 83 7.14 0.06 -16.87
N LYS A 84 6.29 -0.93 -16.54
CA LYS A 84 4.92 -1.03 -17.07
C LYS A 84 3.88 -0.86 -15.97
N ASP A 85 4.04 -1.59 -14.88
CA ASP A 85 2.99 -1.74 -13.87
C ASP A 85 3.02 -0.57 -12.87
N LEU A 86 4.20 -0.11 -12.46
CA LEU A 86 4.30 1.03 -11.53
C LEU A 86 3.74 2.35 -12.11
N PRO A 87 4.00 2.74 -13.38
CA PRO A 87 3.39 3.93 -13.95
C PRO A 87 1.87 3.86 -13.96
N TRP A 88 1.30 2.68 -14.26
CA TRP A 88 -0.14 2.48 -14.24
C TRP A 88 -0.71 2.61 -12.82
N VAL A 89 -0.08 1.98 -11.81
CA VAL A 89 -0.53 2.13 -10.42
C VAL A 89 -0.39 3.58 -9.93
N ALA A 90 0.68 4.28 -10.29
CA ALA A 90 0.88 5.68 -9.91
C ALA A 90 -0.17 6.61 -10.56
N ASP A 91 -0.51 6.37 -11.83
CA ASP A 91 -1.59 7.10 -12.50
C ASP A 91 -2.95 6.85 -11.82
N GLN A 92 -3.26 5.59 -11.47
CA GLN A 92 -4.49 5.27 -10.72
C GLN A 92 -4.52 5.94 -9.35
N ALA A 93 -3.40 5.93 -8.63
CA ALA A 93 -3.28 6.61 -7.33
C ALA A 93 -3.58 8.10 -7.46
N GLY A 94 -3.04 8.78 -8.48
CA GLY A 94 -3.33 10.18 -8.76
C GLY A 94 -4.82 10.44 -9.08
N GLN A 95 -5.45 9.56 -9.87
CA GLN A 95 -6.88 9.66 -10.19
C GLN A 95 -7.78 9.49 -8.95
N LEU A 96 -7.33 8.69 -7.97
CA LEU A 96 -8.01 8.50 -6.68
C LEU A 96 -7.74 9.62 -5.67
N GLY A 97 -6.93 10.62 -6.04
CA GLY A 97 -6.55 11.73 -5.16
C GLY A 97 -5.51 11.37 -4.11
N ALA A 98 -4.82 10.23 -4.27
CA ALA A 98 -3.79 9.83 -3.33
C ALA A 98 -2.64 10.83 -3.33
N ARG A 99 -2.10 11.09 -2.13
CA ARG A 99 -0.92 11.94 -1.95
C ARG A 99 0.34 11.11 -1.78
N TRP A 100 0.21 9.85 -1.34
CA TRP A 100 1.32 8.96 -1.07
C TRP A 100 1.19 7.62 -1.79
N LEU A 101 2.35 7.09 -2.20
CA LEU A 101 2.50 5.71 -2.63
C LEU A 101 3.54 5.01 -1.74
N TRP A 102 3.12 3.93 -1.09
CA TRP A 102 3.99 3.07 -0.27
C TRP A 102 4.42 1.86 -1.09
N TYR A 103 5.69 1.79 -1.47
CA TYR A 103 6.25 0.72 -2.26
C TYR A 103 7.06 -0.23 -1.38
N GLN A 104 6.64 -1.49 -1.29
CA GLN A 104 7.37 -2.51 -0.55
C GLN A 104 7.94 -3.55 -1.51
N SER A 105 9.27 -3.69 -1.54
CA SER A 105 9.96 -4.55 -2.52
C SER A 105 9.90 -6.05 -2.23
N GLY A 106 9.70 -6.43 -0.96
CA GLY A 106 9.85 -7.80 -0.49
C GLY A 106 11.31 -8.29 -0.44
N ARG A 107 12.29 -7.37 -0.45
CA ARG A 107 13.73 -7.69 -0.46
C ARG A 107 14.44 -7.14 0.77
N PHE A 108 15.42 -7.88 1.26
CA PHE A 108 16.36 -7.44 2.29
C PHE A 108 17.72 -7.12 1.67
N GLU A 109 18.54 -6.36 2.40
CA GLU A 109 19.86 -5.91 1.94
C GLU A 109 20.84 -7.08 1.72
N ASP A 110 20.69 -8.18 2.46
CA ASP A 110 21.50 -9.40 2.32
C ASP A 110 21.17 -10.22 1.06
N GLY A 111 20.24 -9.74 0.23
CA GLY A 111 19.80 -10.39 -1.01
C GLY A 111 18.70 -11.43 -0.81
N THR A 112 18.28 -11.70 0.42
CA THR A 112 17.12 -12.56 0.68
C THR A 112 15.81 -11.83 0.41
N THR A 113 14.73 -12.60 0.24
CA THR A 113 13.38 -12.05 0.04
C THR A 113 12.46 -12.47 1.19
N GLY A 114 11.50 -11.61 1.52
CA GLY A 114 10.51 -11.89 2.54
C GLY A 114 9.42 -10.83 2.65
N PRO A 115 8.33 -11.16 3.39
CA PRO A 115 7.11 -10.37 3.44
C PRO A 115 7.25 -9.03 4.19
N GLU A 116 8.38 -8.77 4.85
CA GLU A 116 8.73 -7.51 5.50
C GLU A 116 9.84 -6.73 4.78
N GLY A 117 10.41 -7.29 3.71
CA GLY A 117 11.53 -6.67 3.00
C GLY A 117 11.12 -5.37 2.30
N CYS A 118 11.89 -4.31 2.52
CA CYS A 118 11.67 -2.97 1.98
C CYS A 118 12.85 -2.46 1.13
N TRP A 119 13.98 -3.18 1.14
CA TRP A 119 15.22 -2.72 0.54
C TRP A 119 15.20 -2.80 -0.99
N LEU A 120 15.85 -1.84 -1.65
CA LEU A 120 16.12 -1.85 -3.08
C LEU A 120 17.54 -1.37 -3.34
N PRO A 121 18.22 -1.90 -4.39
CA PRO A 121 19.42 -1.27 -4.93
C PRO A 121 19.15 0.18 -5.37
N ASP A 122 20.15 1.06 -5.27
CA ASP A 122 20.01 2.50 -5.56
C ASP A 122 19.44 2.79 -6.96
N ASP A 123 19.80 2.00 -7.98
CA ASP A 123 19.33 2.18 -9.34
C ASP A 123 17.84 1.79 -9.50
N GLU A 124 17.39 0.75 -8.81
CA GLU A 124 15.98 0.39 -8.72
C GLU A 124 15.18 1.41 -7.90
N ALA A 125 15.68 1.81 -6.73
CA ALA A 125 15.06 2.83 -5.89
C ALA A 125 14.91 4.17 -6.64
N GLY A 126 15.94 4.56 -7.40
CA GLY A 126 15.91 5.75 -8.25
C GLY A 126 14.85 5.68 -9.35
N ARG A 127 14.67 4.50 -9.97
CA ARG A 127 13.59 4.28 -10.96
C ARG A 127 12.21 4.35 -10.33
N VAL A 128 11.99 3.69 -9.19
CA VAL A 128 10.72 3.76 -8.44
C VAL A 128 10.38 5.21 -8.12
N ARG A 129 11.36 5.95 -7.56
CA ARG A 129 11.21 7.38 -7.25
C ARG A 129 10.85 8.21 -8.47
N SER A 130 11.60 8.06 -9.56
CA SER A 130 11.35 8.82 -10.79
C SER A 130 9.93 8.61 -11.34
N ILE A 131 9.40 7.39 -11.25
CA ILE A 131 8.06 7.07 -11.73
C ILE A 131 7.00 7.67 -10.81
N VAL A 132 7.11 7.44 -9.50
CA VAL A 132 6.11 7.85 -8.51
C VAL A 132 6.06 9.37 -8.35
N GLU A 133 7.21 10.01 -8.21
CA GLU A 133 7.28 11.48 -8.09
C GLU A 133 6.94 12.17 -9.42
N GLY A 134 7.25 11.52 -10.56
CA GLY A 134 6.82 11.98 -11.88
C GLY A 134 5.30 12.02 -12.07
N ALA A 135 4.56 11.18 -11.31
CA ALA A 135 3.10 11.20 -11.24
C ALA A 135 2.56 12.21 -10.19
N GLY A 136 3.43 12.97 -9.52
CA GLY A 136 3.04 13.96 -8.51
C GLY A 136 2.77 13.37 -7.12
N LEU A 137 3.13 12.11 -6.88
CA LEU A 137 2.96 11.43 -5.59
C LEU A 137 4.23 11.52 -4.75
N MET A 138 4.09 11.39 -3.43
CA MET A 138 5.24 11.17 -2.55
C MET A 138 5.48 9.68 -2.32
N LEU A 139 6.73 9.26 -2.49
CA LEU A 139 7.16 7.87 -2.33
C LEU A 139 7.57 7.57 -0.88
N ILE A 140 7.09 6.44 -0.35
CA ILE A 140 7.56 5.82 0.89
C ILE A 140 8.01 4.40 0.56
N MET A 141 9.23 4.00 0.96
CA MET A 141 9.75 2.64 0.74
C MET A 141 10.06 1.90 2.04
N ASP A 142 10.20 2.63 3.14
CA ASP A 142 10.60 2.11 4.45
C ASP A 142 9.92 2.97 5.54
N PRO A 143 9.47 2.38 6.67
CA PRO A 143 9.62 0.98 7.08
C PRO A 143 8.57 0.04 6.48
N TYR A 144 8.53 -1.20 6.96
CA TYR A 144 7.42 -2.12 6.73
C TYR A 144 6.10 -1.50 7.22
N LEU A 145 5.08 -1.36 6.36
CA LEU A 145 3.88 -0.57 6.65
C LEU A 145 3.15 -1.01 7.96
N PRO A 146 2.89 -2.30 8.21
CA PRO A 146 2.31 -2.73 9.47
C PRO A 146 3.14 -2.40 10.71
N GLU A 147 4.47 -2.40 10.61
CA GLU A 147 5.35 -1.95 11.70
C GLU A 147 5.24 -0.43 11.91
N ALA A 148 5.21 0.36 10.83
CA ALA A 148 4.97 1.79 10.89
C ALA A 148 3.66 2.11 11.63
N VAL A 149 2.59 1.39 11.29
CA VAL A 149 1.26 1.57 11.88
C VAL A 149 1.25 1.17 13.35
N ARG A 150 1.86 0.02 13.71
CA ARG A 150 1.99 -0.41 15.10
C ARG A 150 2.79 0.60 15.94
N THR A 151 3.81 1.23 15.35
CA THR A 151 4.64 2.25 16.02
C THR A 151 3.92 3.59 16.16
N ALA A 152 3.16 4.01 15.14
CA ALA A 152 2.36 5.23 15.18
C ALA A 152 1.19 5.16 16.17
N GLY A 153 0.71 3.94 16.47
CA GLY A 153 -0.47 3.71 17.30
C GLY A 153 -1.78 3.75 16.50
N ALA A 154 -2.85 3.22 17.08
CA ALA A 154 -4.15 3.20 16.44
C ALA A 154 -4.72 4.62 16.26
N ARG A 155 -5.41 4.86 15.14
CA ARG A 155 -6.24 6.07 14.95
C ARG A 155 -7.51 5.91 15.80
N ARG A 156 -7.42 6.20 17.10
CA ARG A 156 -8.59 6.30 17.99
C ARG A 156 -8.93 7.76 18.27
#